data_AF-A0A946HC79-F1
#
_entry.id   AF-A0A946HC79-F1
#
_cell.length_a   1.000
_cell.length_b   1.000
_cell.length_c   1.000
_cell.angle_alpha   90.00
_cell.angle_beta   90.00
_cell.angle_gamma   90.00
#
_symmetry.space_group_name_H-M   'P 1'
#
loop_
_entity.id
_entity.type
_entity.pdbx_description
1 polymer ?
#
loop_
_entity_poly.entity_id
_entity_poly.type
_entity_poly.pdbx_seq_one_letter_code
_entity_poly.pdbx_strand_id
1 'polypeptide(L)'
;MSLNFAAPSMDATPVYLTDAQSLKDVLQALPEPVQTWADAQQFKGAFGTSLLCPDAQGKPELALLGLGDERPRRRQRFCLAAAAASLPSGIYKLQNDFPFQNKHYEVLGWLLLGYSFDKYKSLKGKNIKLVAPDWV
;
A
#
# COMPACT_ATOMS: atom_id res chain seq x y z
N MET A 1 -14.90 -3.70 -17.08
CA MET A 1 -14.01 -3.89 -15.92
C MET A 1 -14.70 -3.29 -14.71
N SER A 2 -14.91 -4.05 -13.64
CA SER A 2 -15.60 -3.57 -12.43
C SER A 2 -14.56 -3.28 -11.35
N LEU A 3 -14.59 -2.06 -10.79
CA LEU A 3 -13.70 -1.63 -9.72
C LEU A 3 -14.22 -2.15 -8.38
N ASN A 4 -13.81 -3.36 -8.01
CA ASN A 4 -14.32 -4.06 -6.83
C ASN A 4 -13.21 -4.35 -5.82
N PHE A 5 -13.57 -4.35 -4.55
CA PHE A 5 -12.73 -4.90 -3.49
C PHE A 5 -12.51 -6.40 -3.68
N ALA A 6 -11.37 -6.90 -3.20
CA ALA A 6 -11.18 -8.34 -3.01
C ALA A 6 -12.04 -8.83 -1.85
N ALA A 7 -12.52 -10.07 -1.95
CA ALA A 7 -13.09 -10.77 -0.82
C ALA A 7 -12.03 -10.88 0.31
N PRO A 8 -12.44 -10.81 1.59
CA PRO A 8 -11.52 -11.01 2.69
C PRO A 8 -10.88 -12.39 2.55
N SER A 9 -9.57 -12.41 2.33
CA SER A 9 -8.76 -13.63 2.18
C SER A 9 -7.67 -13.63 3.23
N MET A 10 -7.34 -14.82 3.76
CA MET A 10 -6.18 -15.01 4.62
C MET A 10 -4.85 -14.85 3.86
N ASP A 11 -4.88 -14.96 2.52
CA ASP A 11 -3.71 -14.77 1.67
C ASP A 11 -3.42 -13.28 1.36
N ALA A 12 -4.19 -12.35 1.94
CA ALA A 12 -3.99 -10.93 1.72
C ALA A 12 -2.72 -10.44 2.45
N THR A 13 -1.77 -9.86 1.71
CA THR A 13 -0.57 -9.30 2.29
C THR A 13 -0.94 -8.08 3.15
N PRO A 14 -0.62 -8.09 4.45
CA PRO A 14 -0.82 -6.94 5.32
C PRO A 14 0.00 -5.74 4.85
N VAL A 15 -0.64 -4.57 4.85
CA VAL A 15 -0.06 -3.29 4.46
C VAL A 15 -0.07 -2.35 5.65
N TYR A 16 1.09 -1.78 5.94
CA TYR A 16 1.28 -0.77 6.97
C TYR A 16 1.60 0.58 6.32
N LEU A 17 0.81 1.58 6.67
CA LEU A 17 0.94 2.96 6.23
C LEU A 17 1.89 3.69 7.16
N THR A 18 2.84 4.43 6.61
CA THR A 18 3.77 5.22 7.43
C THR A 18 4.15 6.51 6.73
N ASP A 19 4.53 7.51 7.52
CA ASP A 19 5.28 8.65 7.05
C ASP A 19 6.67 8.72 7.69
N ALA A 20 7.42 9.78 7.38
CA ALA A 20 8.78 9.95 7.87
C ALA A 20 8.85 10.09 9.40
N GLN A 21 7.76 10.49 10.05
CA GLN A 21 7.70 10.66 11.51
C GLN A 21 7.27 9.36 12.19
N SER A 22 6.23 8.70 11.69
CA SER A 22 5.69 7.46 12.24
C SER A 22 6.50 6.21 11.92
N LEU A 23 7.49 6.30 11.03
CA LEU A 23 8.25 5.14 10.55
C LEU A 23 8.89 4.35 11.70
N LYS A 24 9.48 5.04 12.67
CA LYS A 24 10.13 4.38 13.81
C LYS A 24 9.13 3.59 14.65
N ASP A 25 7.98 4.19 14.94
CA ASP A 25 6.94 3.58 15.76
C ASP A 25 6.32 2.38 15.05
N VAL A 26 6.07 2.50 13.74
CA VAL A 26 5.55 1.41 12.92
C VAL A 26 6.57 0.28 12.85
N LEU A 27 7.85 0.56 12.60
CA LEU A 27 8.89 -0.48 12.54
C LEU A 27 9.05 -1.20 13.88
N GLN A 28 8.99 -0.49 15.01
CA GLN A 28 9.07 -1.11 16.34
C GLN A 28 7.93 -2.10 16.64
N ALA A 29 6.75 -1.88 16.04
CA ALA A 29 5.62 -2.79 16.16
C ALA A 29 5.72 -4.03 15.25
N LEU A 30 6.71 -4.08 14.34
CA LEU A 30 6.90 -5.15 13.37
C LEU A 30 8.00 -6.15 13.81
N PRO A 31 7.97 -7.37 13.28
CA PRO A 31 9.02 -8.36 13.53
C PRO A 31 10.42 -7.84 13.17
N GLU A 32 11.44 -8.27 13.92
CA GLU A 32 12.83 -7.89 13.70
C GLU A 32 13.32 -8.08 12.25
N PRO A 33 12.99 -9.17 11.52
CA PRO A 33 13.38 -9.34 10.12
C PRO A 33 12.89 -8.22 9.20
N VAL A 34 11.68 -7.71 9.46
CA VAL A 34 11.08 -6.60 8.70
C VAL A 34 11.81 -5.29 8.98
N GLN A 35 12.22 -5.06 10.22
CA GLN A 35 13.01 -3.89 10.59
C GLN A 35 14.37 -3.88 9.90
N THR A 36 15.09 -5.01 9.94
CA THR A 36 16.39 -5.14 9.26
C THR A 36 16.26 -4.99 7.75
N TRP A 37 15.18 -5.54 7.16
CA TRP A 37 14.92 -5.40 5.72
C TRP A 37 14.61 -3.95 5.33
N ALA A 38 13.80 -3.25 6.11
CA ALA A 38 13.48 -1.85 5.87
C ALA A 38 14.73 -0.95 5.94
N ASP A 39 15.63 -1.22 6.89
CA ASP A 39 16.90 -0.51 7.01
C ASP A 39 17.86 -0.82 5.84
N ALA A 40 17.97 -2.10 5.45
CA ALA A 40 18.77 -2.52 4.30
C ALA A 40 18.30 -1.88 2.98
N GLN A 41 16.99 -1.69 2.83
CA GLN A 41 16.38 -1.01 1.67
C GLN A 41 16.36 0.52 1.82
N GLN A 42 16.91 1.06 2.92
CA GLN A 42 16.95 2.49 3.23
C GLN A 42 15.57 3.16 3.12
N PHE A 43 14.52 2.45 3.54
CA PHE A 43 13.17 2.94 3.42
C PHE A 43 12.90 4.04 4.44
N LYS A 44 12.58 5.25 3.96
CA LYS A 44 12.38 6.46 4.79
C LYS A 44 10.92 6.91 4.92
N GLY A 45 9.95 6.11 4.45
CA GLY A 45 8.54 6.53 4.42
C GLY A 45 8.26 7.75 3.52
N ALA A 46 9.11 7.98 2.51
CA ALA A 46 8.94 9.06 1.55
C ALA A 46 7.62 8.94 0.78
N PHE A 47 7.13 10.05 0.23
CA PHE A 47 5.85 10.06 -0.49
C PHE A 47 5.88 9.14 -1.71
N GLY A 48 4.87 8.27 -1.83
CA GLY A 48 4.68 7.43 -3.01
C GLY A 48 5.65 6.25 -3.09
N THR A 49 6.30 5.89 -1.98
CA THR A 49 7.17 4.70 -1.94
C THR A 49 6.42 3.50 -1.40
N SER A 50 6.74 2.32 -1.92
CA SER A 50 6.34 1.05 -1.32
C SER A 50 7.55 0.17 -1.08
N LEU A 51 7.54 -0.56 0.02
CA LEU A 51 8.49 -1.62 0.30
C LEU A 51 7.74 -2.91 0.57
N LEU A 52 8.08 -3.97 -0.16
CA LEU A 52 7.60 -5.32 0.10
C LEU A 52 8.66 -6.08 0.89
N CYS A 53 8.25 -6.65 2.02
CA CYS A 53 9.08 -7.44 2.91
C CYS A 53 8.77 -8.93 2.70
N PRO A 54 9.78 -9.74 2.35
CA PRO A 54 9.62 -11.17 2.18
C PRO A 54 9.71 -11.92 3.52
N ASP A 55 9.04 -13.07 3.60
CA ASP A 55 9.24 -14.08 4.65
C ASP A 55 10.57 -14.85 4.41
N ALA A 56 10.97 -15.70 5.34
CA ALA A 56 12.11 -16.61 5.27
C ALA A 56 12.10 -17.51 4.01
N GLN A 57 10.93 -17.79 3.42
CA GLN A 57 10.78 -18.57 2.19
C GLN A 57 10.69 -17.68 0.92
N GLY A 58 10.91 -16.37 1.04
CA GLY A 58 10.90 -15.43 -0.07
C GLY A 58 9.51 -15.03 -0.58
N LYS A 59 8.45 -15.34 0.18
CA LYS A 59 7.06 -14.97 -0.15
C LYS A 59 6.72 -13.58 0.38
N PRO A 60 5.81 -12.82 -0.26
CA PRO A 60 5.36 -11.53 0.24
C PRO A 60 4.64 -11.69 1.58
N GLU A 61 5.29 -11.27 2.66
CA GLU A 61 4.74 -11.35 4.02
C GLU A 61 4.06 -10.05 4.42
N LEU A 62 4.69 -8.91 4.09
CA LEU A 62 4.26 -7.61 4.57
C LEU A 62 4.64 -6.51 3.57
N ALA A 63 3.80 -5.48 3.44
CA ALA A 63 4.14 -4.29 2.68
C ALA A 63 4.08 -3.01 3.54
N LEU A 64 5.03 -2.11 3.31
CA LEU A 64 5.11 -0.78 3.90
C LEU A 64 4.84 0.25 2.82
N LEU A 65 3.95 1.22 3.09
CA LEU A 65 3.64 2.32 2.18
C LEU A 65 4.05 3.65 2.80
N GLY A 66 4.90 4.38 2.08
CA GLY A 66 5.37 5.71 2.44
C GLY A 66 4.43 6.79 1.92
N LEU A 67 3.85 7.54 2.86
CA LEU A 67 2.93 8.64 2.57
C LEU A 67 3.60 10.01 2.64
N GLY A 68 4.89 10.09 3.00
CA GLY A 68 5.66 11.34 3.11
C GLY A 68 5.06 12.35 4.09
N ASP A 69 5.59 13.58 4.12
CA ASP A 69 5.10 14.61 5.06
C ASP A 69 3.75 15.22 4.66
N GLU A 70 3.12 15.99 5.56
CA GLU A 70 1.86 16.70 5.26
C GLU A 70 1.95 17.68 4.08
N ARG A 71 3.12 18.30 3.85
CA ARG A 71 3.29 19.31 2.79
C ARG A 71 3.07 18.74 1.38
N PRO A 72 3.74 17.64 0.97
CA PRO A 72 3.43 16.99 -0.31
C PRO A 72 2.01 16.41 -0.32
N ARG A 73 1.54 15.82 0.79
CA ARG A 73 0.17 15.27 0.87
C ARG A 73 -0.91 16.30 0.57
N ARG A 74 -0.79 17.53 1.09
CA ARG A 74 -1.78 18.62 0.86
C ARG A 74 -1.92 19.05 -0.60
N ARG A 75 -0.91 18.80 -1.45
CA ARG A 75 -0.92 19.21 -2.87
C ARG A 75 -1.29 18.07 -3.81
N GLN A 76 -1.39 16.84 -3.29
CA GLN A 76 -1.63 15.65 -4.07
C GLN A 76 -2.99 15.04 -3.71
N ARG A 77 -3.45 14.14 -4.58
CA ARG A 77 -4.66 13.35 -4.40
C ARG A 77 -4.28 11.88 -4.46
N PHE A 78 -5.02 11.04 -3.76
CA PHE A 78 -4.79 9.60 -3.76
C PHE A 78 -3.36 9.24 -3.34
N CYS A 79 -2.93 9.79 -2.20
CA CYS A 79 -1.60 9.53 -1.64
C CYS A 79 -1.38 8.02 -1.41
N LEU A 80 -2.43 7.33 -0.99
CA LEU A 80 -2.44 5.89 -0.78
C LEU A 80 -2.21 5.15 -2.11
N ALA A 81 -2.91 5.56 -3.17
CA ALA A 81 -2.76 4.95 -4.49
C ALA A 81 -1.36 5.20 -5.08
N ALA A 82 -0.82 6.41 -4.89
CA ALA A 82 0.53 6.75 -5.31
C ALA A 82 1.58 5.82 -4.68
N ALA A 83 1.45 5.56 -3.38
CA ALA A 83 2.33 4.62 -2.67
C ALA A 83 2.12 3.17 -3.14
N ALA A 84 0.87 2.75 -3.35
CA ALA A 84 0.56 1.39 -3.75
C ALA A 84 0.92 1.05 -5.21
N ALA A 85 1.06 2.04 -6.11
CA ALA A 85 1.29 1.83 -7.54
C ALA A 85 2.58 1.02 -7.86
N SER A 86 3.60 1.13 -7.01
CA SER A 86 4.86 0.38 -7.17
C SER A 86 4.77 -1.07 -6.70
N LEU A 87 3.73 -1.44 -5.95
CA LEU A 87 3.54 -2.83 -5.50
C LEU A 87 3.39 -3.81 -6.68
N PRO A 88 3.78 -5.09 -6.48
CA PRO A 88 3.45 -6.15 -7.42
C PRO A 88 1.95 -6.47 -7.39
N SER A 89 1.50 -7.25 -8.38
CA SER A 89 0.13 -7.76 -8.37
C SER A 89 -0.09 -8.68 -7.17
N GLY A 90 -1.19 -8.48 -6.46
CA GLY A 90 -1.49 -9.17 -5.20
C GLY A 90 -2.79 -8.68 -4.57
N ILE A 91 -3.16 -9.33 -3.47
CA ILE A 91 -4.27 -8.90 -2.61
C ILE A 91 -3.64 -8.29 -1.37
N TYR A 92 -4.08 -7.09 -1.01
CA TYR A 92 -3.52 -6.29 0.07
C TYR A 92 -4.61 -5.92 1.09
N LYS A 93 -4.24 -5.87 2.37
CA LYS A 93 -5.14 -5.47 3.47
C LYS A 93 -4.47 -4.40 4.33
N LEU A 94 -5.14 -3.26 4.55
CA LEU A 94 -4.66 -2.24 5.47
C LEU A 94 -4.76 -2.75 6.91
N GLN A 95 -3.66 -2.71 7.66
CA GLN A 95 -3.60 -3.17 9.05
C GLN A 95 -3.65 -2.02 10.07
N ASN A 96 -3.12 -0.86 9.71
CA ASN A 96 -3.12 0.31 10.58
C ASN A 96 -4.03 1.42 10.03
N ASP A 97 -4.52 2.24 10.96
CA ASP A 97 -5.22 3.45 10.61
C ASP A 97 -4.24 4.59 10.37
N PHE A 98 -4.53 5.43 9.39
CA PHE A 98 -3.74 6.61 9.08
C PHE A 98 -4.68 7.82 9.01
N PRO A 99 -4.30 8.98 9.59
CA PRO A 99 -5.16 10.17 9.63
C PRO A 99 -5.25 10.84 8.25
N PHE A 100 -5.98 10.22 7.33
CA PHE A 100 -6.33 10.83 6.06
C PHE A 100 -7.43 11.86 6.26
N GLN A 101 -7.39 12.93 5.46
CA GLN A 101 -8.48 13.92 5.42
C GLN A 101 -9.79 13.29 4.94
N ASN A 102 -9.73 12.33 4.02
CA ASN A 102 -10.88 11.55 3.56
C ASN A 102 -10.46 10.13 3.18
N LYS A 103 -10.76 9.16 4.05
CA LYS A 103 -10.35 7.76 3.88
C LYS A 103 -11.04 7.07 2.68
N HIS A 104 -12.33 7.36 2.43
CA HIS A 104 -13.05 6.80 1.28
C HIS A 104 -12.45 7.27 -0.05
N TYR A 105 -12.00 8.53 -0.11
CA TYR A 105 -11.36 9.08 -1.30
C TYR A 105 -10.03 8.39 -1.60
N GLU A 106 -9.23 8.09 -0.59
CA GLU A 106 -7.95 7.37 -0.75
C GLU A 106 -8.15 5.93 -1.23
N VAL A 107 -9.16 5.25 -0.70
CA VAL A 107 -9.52 3.89 -1.13
C VAL A 107 -10.06 3.87 -2.56
N LEU A 108 -10.85 4.86 -2.97
CA LEU A 108 -11.24 5.02 -4.37
C LEU A 108 -10.00 5.16 -5.27
N GLY A 109 -9.02 5.93 -4.84
CA GLY A 109 -7.72 6.04 -5.52
C GLY A 109 -7.07 4.68 -5.73
N TRP A 110 -7.06 3.82 -4.70
CA TRP A 110 -6.53 2.47 -4.82
C TRP A 110 -7.29 1.65 -5.86
N LEU A 111 -8.63 1.65 -5.81
CA LEU A 111 -9.45 0.91 -6.77
C LEU A 111 -9.12 1.31 -8.21
N LEU A 112 -8.84 2.60 -8.45
CA LEU A 112 -8.45 3.12 -9.77
C LEU A 112 -7.09 2.61 -10.25
N LEU A 113 -6.21 2.05 -9.41
CA LEU A 113 -4.94 1.46 -9.85
C LEU A 113 -5.13 0.26 -10.78
N GLY A 114 -6.24 -0.47 -10.61
CA GLY A 114 -6.59 -1.59 -11.47
C GLY A 114 -7.20 -1.16 -12.81
N TYR A 115 -7.50 0.13 -13.02
CA TYR A 115 -8.13 0.60 -14.25
C TYR A 115 -7.13 0.67 -15.40
N SER A 116 -7.48 0.02 -16.51
CA SER A 116 -6.77 0.17 -17.79
C SER A 116 -7.77 0.28 -18.93
N PHE A 117 -7.57 1.24 -19.83
CA PHE A 117 -8.36 1.33 -21.05
C PHE A 117 -7.78 0.38 -22.12
N ASP A 118 -8.31 -0.84 -22.17
CA ASP A 118 -7.81 -1.95 -23.00
C ASP A 118 -8.68 -2.22 -24.24
N LYS A 119 -9.66 -1.35 -24.53
CA LYS A 119 -10.66 -1.50 -25.61
C LYS A 119 -10.05 -1.81 -26.98
N TYR A 120 -8.90 -1.23 -27.30
CA TYR A 120 -8.24 -1.38 -28.62
C TYR A 120 -6.96 -2.20 -28.59
N LYS A 121 -6.41 -2.47 -27.40
CA LYS A 121 -5.21 -3.27 -27.21
C LYS A 121 -5.24 -3.87 -25.81
N SER A 122 -5.12 -5.19 -25.73
CA SER A 122 -5.02 -5.88 -24.45
C SER A 122 -3.78 -5.40 -23.69
N LEU A 123 -4.00 -4.91 -22.47
CA LEU A 123 -2.97 -4.50 -21.54
C LEU A 123 -2.99 -5.45 -20.34
N LYS A 124 -1.84 -6.02 -20.00
CA LYS A 124 -1.69 -6.72 -18.71
C LYS A 124 -1.52 -5.67 -17.62
N GLY A 125 -2.64 -5.20 -17.09
CA GLY A 125 -2.66 -4.30 -15.93
C GLY A 125 -2.07 -4.98 -14.69
N LYS A 126 -1.46 -4.19 -13.79
CA LYS A 126 -1.11 -4.67 -12.45
C LYS A 126 -2.40 -4.91 -11.67
N ASN A 127 -2.56 -6.11 -11.12
CA ASN A 127 -3.76 -6.47 -10.36
C ASN A 127 -3.48 -6.28 -8.87
N ILE A 128 -3.51 -5.02 -8.43
CA ILE A 128 -3.24 -4.62 -7.04
C ILE A 128 -4.60 -4.47 -6.35
N LYS A 129 -5.13 -5.56 -5.79
CA LYS A 129 -6.45 -5.55 -5.16
C LYS A 129 -6.36 -5.17 -3.69
N LEU A 130 -7.36 -4.43 -3.24
CA LEU A 130 -7.53 -4.07 -1.83
C LEU A 130 -8.70 -4.87 -1.23
N VAL A 131 -8.50 -5.45 -0.06
CA VAL A 131 -9.60 -5.94 0.78
C VAL A 131 -10.32 -4.74 1.38
N ALA A 132 -11.65 -4.72 1.33
CA ALA A 132 -12.44 -3.64 1.90
C ALA A 132 -12.04 -3.40 3.37
N PRO A 133 -11.61 -2.18 3.75
CA PRO A 133 -11.40 -1.82 5.15
C PRO A 133 -12.71 -1.90 5.92
N ASP A 134 -12.65 -2.19 7.23
CA ASP A 134 -13.84 -2.41 8.07
C ASP A 134 -14.79 -1.20 8.17
N TRP A 135 -14.31 -0.01 7.83
CA TRP A 135 -15.05 1.25 7.87
C TRP A 135 -15.65 1.67 6.51
N VAL A 136 -15.53 0.82 5.48
CA VAL A 136 -16.10 1.03 4.13
C VAL A 136 -17.44 0.32 3.98
#